data_AF-A0A945U5U9-F1
#
_entry.id   AF-A0A945U5U9-F1
#
_cell.length_a   1.000
_cell.length_b   1.000
_cell.length_c   1.000
_cell.angle_alpha   90.00
_cell.angle_beta   90.00
_cell.angle_gamma   90.00
#
_symmetry.space_group_name_H-M   'P 1'
#
loop_
_entity.id
_entity.type
_entity.pdbx_description
1 polymer ?
#
loop_
_entity_poly.entity_id
_entity_poly.type
_entity_poly.pdbx_seq_one_letter_code
_entity_poly.pdbx_strand_id
1 'polypeptide(L)'
;MLRRLKFFAFGALISVIFLSIGPENRMKNTFYAYVDYFNPDKRVTGQLLLADSIIYTNNTSNEIEDFMEGSWVNHELIDKKSYPKVFVLEKNDNEVPSRLKVDFYNKEERKVDGELKRYNKSVFYEIETNVTISERSFKSYYSLIGIFLLVMIPVSLLVRKLIRKRRLEDE
;
A
#
# COMPACT_ATOMS: atom_id res chain seq x y z
N MET A 1 -32.62 -22.12 7.34
CA MET A 1 -31.44 -21.23 7.11
C MET A 1 -31.76 -19.78 6.75
N LEU A 2 -32.72 -19.50 5.87
CA LEU A 2 -33.03 -18.12 5.41
C LEU A 2 -33.27 -17.10 6.53
N ARG A 3 -33.96 -17.49 7.60
CA ARG A 3 -34.24 -16.63 8.76
C ARG A 3 -32.95 -16.23 9.50
N ARG A 4 -31.99 -17.15 9.64
CA ARG A 4 -30.67 -16.89 10.24
C ARG A 4 -29.79 -16.03 9.33
N LEU A 5 -29.84 -16.23 8.01
CA LEU A 5 -29.14 -15.40 7.04
C LEU A 5 -29.66 -13.94 7.04
N LYS A 6 -30.97 -13.73 7.21
CA LYS A 6 -31.57 -12.40 7.35
C LYS A 6 -31.07 -11.67 8.60
N PHE A 7 -30.99 -12.34 9.75
CA PHE A 7 -30.43 -11.74 10.97
C PHE A 7 -28.94 -11.45 10.85
N PHE A 8 -28.18 -12.32 10.17
CA PHE A 8 -26.76 -12.08 9.87
C PHE A 8 -26.56 -10.87 8.95
N ALA A 9 -27.31 -10.79 7.85
CA ALA A 9 -27.26 -9.67 6.91
C ALA A 9 -27.68 -8.35 7.59
N PHE A 10 -28.68 -8.39 8.46
CA PHE A 10 -29.13 -7.22 9.23
C PHE A 10 -28.09 -6.76 10.26
N GLY A 11 -27.47 -7.69 10.99
CA GLY A 11 -26.36 -7.38 11.90
C GLY A 11 -25.13 -6.82 11.17
N ALA A 12 -24.79 -7.39 10.01
CA ALA A 12 -23.73 -6.86 9.16
C ALA A 12 -24.06 -5.45 8.63
N LEU A 13 -25.31 -5.20 8.22
CA LEU A 13 -25.77 -3.89 7.78
C LEU A 13 -25.69 -2.85 8.90
N ILE A 14 -26.10 -3.21 10.12
CA ILE A 14 -25.98 -2.33 11.30
C ILE A 14 -24.50 -2.04 11.59
N SER A 15 -23.62 -3.04 11.51
CA SER A 15 -22.17 -2.83 11.70
C SER A 15 -21.59 -1.87 10.66
N VAL A 16 -22.03 -1.97 9.40
CA VAL A 16 -21.66 -1.04 8.32
C VAL A 16 -22.17 0.36 8.67
N ILE A 17 -23.43 0.52 9.06
CA ILE A 17 -24.01 1.82 9.44
C ILE A 17 -23.23 2.44 10.62
N PHE A 18 -22.92 1.68 11.68
CA PHE A 18 -22.14 2.18 12.83
C PHE A 18 -20.70 2.53 12.47
N LEU A 19 -20.07 1.81 11.54
CA LEU A 19 -18.74 2.18 11.02
C LEU A 19 -18.78 3.44 10.14
N SER A 20 -19.95 3.77 9.56
CA SER A 20 -20.14 4.96 8.72
C SER A 20 -20.59 6.21 9.48
N ILE A 21 -21.20 6.07 10.66
CA ILE A 21 -21.71 7.18 11.48
C ILE A 21 -20.67 7.50 12.57
N GLY A 22 -19.90 8.55 12.36
CA GLY A 22 -18.94 9.11 13.31
C GLY A 22 -18.41 10.45 12.79
N PRO A 23 -17.77 11.27 13.65
CA PRO A 23 -17.19 12.56 13.25
C PRO A 23 -16.14 12.42 12.15
N GLU A 24 -15.50 11.25 12.07
CA GLU A 24 -14.76 10.76 10.90
C GLU A 24 -15.41 9.48 10.40
N ASN A 25 -15.54 9.32 9.09
CA ASN A 25 -16.11 8.13 8.46
C ASN A 25 -15.09 6.97 8.57
N ARG A 26 -15.06 6.30 9.72
CA ARG A 26 -14.09 5.24 10.05
C ARG A 26 -14.13 4.08 9.05
N MET A 27 -15.30 3.76 8.48
CA MET A 27 -15.42 2.79 7.40
C MET A 27 -14.63 3.23 6.17
N LYS A 28 -14.84 4.49 5.74
CA LYS A 28 -14.13 5.07 4.61
C LYS A 28 -12.62 4.98 4.83
N ASN A 29 -12.13 5.37 6.00
CA ASN A 29 -10.69 5.31 6.32
C ASN A 29 -10.16 3.88 6.38
N THR A 30 -10.89 2.95 7.00
CA THR A 30 -10.49 1.54 7.07
C THR A 30 -10.49 0.89 5.69
N PHE A 31 -11.46 1.24 4.84
CA PHE A 31 -11.52 0.77 3.46
C PHE A 31 -10.36 1.33 2.62
N TYR A 32 -10.06 2.63 2.72
CA TYR A 32 -8.91 3.21 2.04
C TYR A 32 -7.60 2.66 2.55
N ALA A 33 -7.44 2.44 3.86
CA ALA A 33 -6.25 1.78 4.41
C ALA A 33 -6.09 0.35 3.86
N TYR A 34 -7.19 -0.40 3.72
CA TYR A 34 -7.16 -1.72 3.09
C TYR A 34 -6.76 -1.63 1.61
N VAL A 35 -7.38 -0.73 0.84
CA VAL A 35 -7.05 -0.53 -0.59
C VAL A 35 -5.59 -0.09 -0.76
N ASP A 36 -5.13 0.83 0.07
CA ASP A 36 -3.77 1.38 0.06
C ASP A 36 -2.73 0.34 0.48
N TYR A 37 -3.08 -0.55 1.42
CA TYR A 37 -2.23 -1.70 1.77
C TYR A 37 -1.96 -2.60 0.57
N PHE A 38 -2.90 -2.70 -0.37
CA PHE A 38 -2.72 -3.46 -1.60
C PHE A 38 -2.13 -2.65 -2.76
N ASN A 39 -2.00 -1.34 -2.61
CA ASN A 39 -1.38 -0.47 -3.59
C ASN A 39 0.16 -0.55 -3.47
N PRO A 40 0.87 -1.14 -4.45
CA PRO A 40 2.32 -1.35 -4.39
C PRO A 40 3.12 -0.05 -4.31
N ASP A 41 2.67 1.01 -4.99
CA ASP A 41 3.34 2.32 -4.94
C ASP A 41 3.24 2.91 -3.52
N LYS A 42 2.02 2.92 -2.96
CA LYS A 42 1.76 3.42 -1.59
C LYS A 42 2.49 2.64 -0.51
N ARG A 43 2.68 1.33 -0.71
CA ARG A 43 3.50 0.52 0.20
C ARG A 43 4.96 0.94 0.20
N VAL A 44 5.52 1.24 -0.98
CA VAL A 44 6.91 1.70 -1.09
C VAL A 44 7.03 3.09 -0.48
N THR A 45 6.16 4.03 -0.84
CA THR A 45 6.20 5.39 -0.28
C THR A 45 6.02 5.39 1.23
N GLY A 46 5.05 4.61 1.73
CA GLY A 46 4.84 4.41 3.16
C GLY A 46 6.06 3.83 3.88
N GLN A 47 6.74 2.84 3.29
CA GLN A 47 7.98 2.30 3.86
C GLN A 47 9.09 3.36 3.96
N LEU A 48 9.22 4.22 2.95
CA LEU A 48 10.24 5.27 2.92
C LEU A 48 9.95 6.38 3.95
N LEU A 49 8.68 6.74 4.14
CA LEU A 49 8.22 7.75 5.11
C LEU A 49 8.14 7.24 6.55
N LEU A 50 8.12 5.92 6.77
CA LEU A 50 8.10 5.29 8.11
C LEU A 50 9.49 4.81 8.57
N ALA A 51 10.56 5.27 7.92
CA ALA A 51 11.91 4.94 8.36
C ALA A 51 12.21 5.58 9.72
N ASP A 52 13.00 4.90 10.55
CA ASP A 52 13.37 5.37 11.89
C ASP A 52 14.16 6.69 11.85
N SER A 53 14.90 6.91 10.76
CA SER A 53 15.63 8.14 10.48
C SER A 53 15.32 8.62 9.07
N ILE A 54 14.90 9.87 8.93
CA ILE A 54 14.66 10.49 7.63
C ILE A 54 15.58 11.70 7.48
N ILE A 55 16.25 11.79 6.34
CA ILE A 55 17.09 12.93 5.96
C ILE A 55 16.51 13.55 4.70
N TYR A 56 16.27 14.85 4.75
CA TYR A 56 15.88 15.66 3.60
C TYR A 56 17.06 16.54 3.21
N THR A 57 17.53 16.48 1.96
CA THR A 57 18.69 17.28 1.54
C THR A 57 18.33 18.73 1.26
N ASN A 58 17.35 18.98 0.39
CA ASN A 58 17.01 20.32 -0.10
C ASN A 58 15.51 20.68 0.05
N ASN A 59 14.63 19.68 0.16
CA ASN A 59 13.20 19.87 0.32
C ASN A 59 12.77 19.78 1.78
N THR A 60 11.64 20.40 2.12
CA THR A 60 11.04 20.26 3.45
C THR A 60 10.30 18.92 3.60
N SER A 61 10.01 18.50 4.82
CA SER A 61 9.22 17.28 5.07
C SER A 61 7.86 17.33 4.38
N ASN A 62 7.18 18.48 4.48
CA ASN A 62 5.86 18.68 3.89
C ASN A 62 5.92 18.60 2.35
N GLU A 63 6.92 19.21 1.71
CA GLU A 63 7.10 19.11 0.26
C GLU A 63 7.32 17.65 -0.20
N ILE A 64 8.08 16.88 0.57
CA ILE A 64 8.28 15.46 0.27
C ILE A 64 6.98 14.68 0.48
N GLU A 65 6.27 14.88 1.59
CA GLU A 65 4.99 14.20 1.85
C GLU A 65 3.95 14.50 0.74
N ASP A 66 3.84 15.75 0.32
CA ASP A 66 2.97 16.20 -0.78
C ASP A 66 3.40 15.62 -2.13
N PHE A 67 4.72 15.50 -2.38
CA PHE A 67 5.23 14.82 -3.57
C PHE A 67 4.90 13.33 -3.55
N MET A 68 5.04 12.68 -2.39
CA MET A 68 4.78 11.25 -2.24
C MET A 68 3.31 10.92 -2.50
N GLU A 69 2.40 11.84 -2.17
CA GLU A 69 0.99 11.74 -2.53
C GLU A 69 0.78 11.81 -4.04
N GLY A 70 0.34 10.69 -4.63
CA GLY A 70 0.08 10.57 -6.07
C GLY A 70 1.28 10.16 -6.92
N SER A 71 2.48 10.08 -6.34
CA SER A 71 3.65 9.52 -7.02
C SER A 71 3.50 8.02 -7.30
N TRP A 72 4.25 7.54 -8.29
CA TRP A 72 4.45 6.11 -8.54
C TRP A 72 5.93 5.76 -8.60
N VAL A 73 6.19 4.47 -8.45
CA VAL A 73 7.54 3.94 -8.39
C VAL A 73 8.07 3.63 -9.79
N ASN A 74 9.19 4.23 -10.19
CA ASN A 74 9.84 3.93 -11.47
C ASN A 74 10.64 2.63 -11.37
N HIS A 75 10.09 1.54 -11.89
CA HIS A 75 10.69 0.20 -11.80
C HIS A 75 11.94 -0.02 -12.67
N GLU A 76 12.23 0.88 -13.60
CA GLU A 76 13.39 0.79 -14.49
C GLU A 76 14.65 1.37 -13.83
N LEU A 77 14.49 2.47 -13.08
CA LEU A 77 15.61 3.20 -12.46
C LEU A 77 15.92 2.75 -11.02
N ILE A 78 15.05 1.93 -10.41
CA ILE A 78 15.29 1.37 -9.08
C ILE A 78 16.46 0.40 -9.07
N ASP A 79 17.27 0.48 -8.02
CA ASP A 79 18.23 -0.56 -7.68
C ASP A 79 17.96 -1.14 -6.28
N LYS A 80 17.41 -2.36 -6.25
CA LYS A 80 17.17 -3.11 -5.00
C LYS A 80 18.33 -4.01 -4.59
N LYS A 81 19.34 -4.17 -5.45
CA LYS A 81 20.47 -5.09 -5.26
C LYS A 81 21.62 -4.40 -4.55
N SER A 82 21.82 -3.11 -4.78
CA SER A 82 22.80 -2.30 -4.07
C SER A 82 22.40 -1.99 -2.63
N TYR A 83 23.39 -1.49 -1.89
CA TYR A 83 23.22 -0.94 -0.55
C TYR A 83 23.89 0.44 -0.48
N PRO A 84 23.14 1.54 -0.24
CA PRO A 84 21.70 1.58 0.01
C PRO A 84 20.87 1.12 -1.20
N LYS A 85 19.62 0.72 -0.94
CA LYS A 85 18.66 0.48 -2.03
C LYS A 85 18.23 1.81 -2.60
N VAL A 86 18.26 1.96 -3.91
CA VAL A 86 17.87 3.19 -4.59
C VAL A 86 16.43 3.05 -5.08
N PHE A 87 15.57 3.96 -4.61
CA PHE A 87 14.22 4.14 -5.09
C PHE A 87 14.12 5.41 -5.92
N VAL A 88 13.36 5.34 -7.00
CA VAL A 88 13.04 6.50 -7.83
C VAL A 88 11.52 6.58 -7.94
N LEU A 89 10.99 7.73 -7.57
CA LEU A 89 9.57 8.04 -7.55
C LEU A 89 9.31 9.16 -8.54
N GLU A 90 8.20 9.08 -9.25
CA GLU A 90 7.83 10.05 -10.26
C GLU A 90 6.40 10.50 -10.05
N LYS A 91 6.14 11.77 -10.34
CA LYS A 91 4.82 12.38 -10.26
C LYS A 91 4.66 13.29 -11.48
N ASN A 92 3.47 13.31 -12.03
CA ASN A 92 3.09 14.28 -13.06
C ASN A 92 2.00 15.18 -12.48
N ASP A 93 2.43 16.25 -11.79
CA ASP A 93 1.52 17.19 -11.17
C ASP A 93 1.36 18.42 -12.08
N ASN A 94 0.13 18.75 -12.46
CA ASN A 94 -0.17 19.88 -13.35
C ASN A 94 0.70 19.93 -14.62
N GLU A 95 0.94 18.78 -15.26
CA GLU A 95 1.79 18.63 -16.46
C GLU A 95 3.28 18.96 -16.25
N VAL A 96 3.74 19.13 -15.02
CA VAL A 96 5.16 19.24 -14.68
C VAL A 96 5.67 17.88 -14.22
N PRO A 97 6.33 17.11 -15.11
CA PRO A 97 6.87 15.82 -14.75
C PRO A 97 8.04 16.02 -13.80
N SER A 98 7.95 15.34 -12.65
CA SER A 98 8.88 15.52 -11.54
C SER A 98 9.34 14.16 -11.01
N ARG A 99 10.57 14.11 -10.51
CA ARG A 99 11.22 12.90 -10.01
C ARG A 99 11.86 13.15 -8.66
N LEU A 100 11.81 12.13 -7.80
CA LEU A 100 12.45 12.12 -6.50
C LEU A 100 13.26 10.83 -6.37
N LYS A 101 14.56 10.97 -6.10
CA LYS A 101 15.43 9.86 -5.74
C LYS A 101 15.44 9.69 -4.22
N VAL A 102 15.42 8.45 -3.76
CA VAL A 102 15.50 8.10 -2.34
C VAL A 102 16.47 6.95 -2.13
N ASP A 103 17.47 7.16 -1.28
CA ASP A 103 18.35 6.08 -0.83
C ASP A 103 17.80 5.49 0.47
N PHE A 104 17.55 4.18 0.47
CA PHE A 104 16.96 3.45 1.59
C PHE A 104 17.93 2.43 2.19
N TYR A 105 18.27 2.65 3.45
CA TYR A 105 19.13 1.81 4.27
C TYR A 105 18.24 0.99 5.19
N ASN A 106 18.06 -0.30 4.90
CA ASN A 106 17.16 -1.17 5.67
C ASN A 106 17.84 -1.89 6.85
N LYS A 107 19.13 -1.64 7.07
CA LYS A 107 19.97 -2.30 8.08
C LYS A 107 21.12 -1.37 8.52
N GLU A 108 20.87 -0.07 8.66
CA GLU A 108 21.92 0.81 9.16
C GLU A 108 22.19 0.48 10.64
N GLU A 109 23.45 0.39 11.03
CA GLU A 109 23.87 0.02 12.37
C GLU A 109 24.48 1.23 13.07
N ARG A 110 23.92 1.64 14.21
CA ARG A 110 24.49 2.68 15.09
C ARG A 110 24.74 2.09 16.46
N LYS A 111 25.82 2.54 17.09
CA LYS A 111 26.00 2.38 18.52
C LYS A 111 25.18 3.43 19.24
N VAL A 112 24.21 2.98 20.03
CA VAL A 112 23.43 3.81 20.95
C VAL A 112 23.64 3.24 22.34
N ASP A 113 24.18 4.04 23.26
CA ASP A 113 24.50 3.63 24.63
C ASP A 113 25.42 2.39 24.72
N GLY A 114 26.33 2.24 23.76
CA GLY A 114 27.28 1.12 23.69
C GLY A 114 26.72 -0.14 23.02
N GLU A 115 25.41 -0.23 22.77
CA GLU A 115 24.77 -1.33 22.06
C GLU A 115 24.61 -1.03 20.56
N LEU A 116 24.88 -2.03 19.72
CA LEU A 116 24.69 -1.93 18.28
C LEU A 116 23.21 -2.15 17.96
N LYS A 117 22.51 -1.10 17.53
CA LYS A 117 21.10 -1.16 17.12
C LYS A 117 20.98 -0.99 15.61
N ARG A 118 20.08 -1.78 15.02
CA ARG A 118 19.71 -1.69 13.60
C ARG A 118 18.50 -0.79 13.45
N TYR A 119 18.56 0.09 12.48
CA TYR A 119 17.46 0.99 12.16
C TYR A 119 17.36 1.17 10.64
N ASN A 120 16.17 1.58 10.22
CA ASN A 120 15.89 1.94 8.84
C ASN A 120 16.14 3.44 8.66
N LYS A 121 16.75 3.81 7.54
CA LYS A 121 16.97 5.21 7.17
C LYS A 121 16.60 5.47 5.72
N SER A 122 15.94 6.59 5.50
CA SER A 122 15.63 7.13 4.18
C SER A 122 16.36 8.46 3.99
N VAL A 123 17.03 8.61 2.85
CA VAL A 123 17.64 9.88 2.43
C VAL A 123 16.93 10.33 1.16
N PHE A 124 16.14 11.40 1.29
CA PHE A 124 15.42 12.03 0.20
C PHE A 124 16.29 13.10 -0.44
N TYR A 125 16.52 12.94 -1.74
CA TYR A 125 17.22 13.93 -2.55
C TYR A 125 16.28 15.06 -2.98
N GLU A 126 16.82 16.03 -3.72
CA GLU A 126 16.03 17.11 -4.30
C GLU A 126 15.01 16.58 -5.31
N ILE A 127 13.83 17.19 -5.33
CA ILE A 127 12.82 16.95 -6.36
C ILE A 127 13.29 17.60 -7.68
N GLU A 128 13.57 16.77 -8.67
CA GLU A 128 13.92 17.19 -10.02
C GLU A 128 12.64 17.47 -10.81
N THR A 129 12.50 18.65 -11.41
CA THR A 129 11.35 19.02 -12.25
C THR A 129 11.72 19.02 -13.75
N ASN A 130 10.72 18.96 -14.63
CA ASN A 130 10.88 18.94 -16.09
C ASN A 130 11.72 17.76 -16.61
N VAL A 131 11.59 16.61 -15.95
CA VAL A 131 12.28 15.37 -16.32
C VAL A 131 11.43 14.48 -17.21
N THR A 132 12.05 13.62 -18.00
CA THR A 132 11.34 12.53 -18.66
C THR A 132 10.95 11.48 -17.65
N ILE A 133 9.65 11.16 -17.56
CA ILE A 133 9.09 10.19 -16.61
C ILE A 133 8.69 8.89 -17.31
N SER A 134 8.72 7.78 -16.59
CA SER A 134 8.26 6.49 -17.07
C SER A 134 6.73 6.41 -17.05
N GLU A 135 6.17 5.52 -17.87
CA GLU A 135 4.76 5.16 -17.71
C GLU A 135 4.54 4.45 -16.37
N ARG A 136 3.41 4.75 -15.73
CA ARG A 136 3.03 4.08 -14.49
C ARG A 136 2.75 2.60 -14.77
N SER A 137 3.49 1.72 -14.11
CA SER A 137 3.31 0.28 -14.28
C SER A 137 2.15 -0.27 -13.45
N PHE A 138 1.18 -0.89 -14.13
CA PHE A 138 0.06 -1.59 -13.46
C PHE A 138 0.29 -3.10 -13.29
N LYS A 139 1.46 -3.62 -13.66
CA LYS A 139 1.75 -5.06 -13.68
C LYS A 139 1.56 -5.73 -12.31
N SER A 140 1.98 -5.06 -11.25
CA SER A 140 1.83 -5.49 -9.86
C SER A 140 0.35 -5.55 -9.43
N TYR A 141 -0.47 -4.58 -9.87
CA TYR A 141 -1.92 -4.58 -9.62
C TYR A 141 -2.61 -5.75 -10.32
N TYR A 142 -2.28 -6.00 -11.60
CA TYR A 142 -2.84 -7.15 -12.33
C TYR A 142 -2.41 -8.50 -11.71
N SER A 143 -1.17 -8.60 -11.24
CA SER A 143 -0.69 -9.79 -10.53
C SER A 143 -1.48 -10.03 -9.24
N LEU A 144 -1.75 -8.97 -8.46
CA LEU A 144 -2.55 -9.07 -7.24
C LEU A 144 -3.99 -9.50 -7.54
N ILE A 145 -4.64 -8.88 -8.54
CA ILE A 145 -5.99 -9.27 -8.98
C ILE A 145 -5.99 -10.75 -9.42
N GLY A 146 -4.95 -11.17 -10.16
CA GLY A 146 -4.78 -12.56 -10.57
C GLY A 146 -4.73 -13.52 -9.38
N ILE A 147 -3.93 -13.23 -8.36
CA ILE A 147 -3.84 -14.04 -7.13
C ILE A 147 -5.20 -14.06 -6.41
N PHE A 148 -5.86 -12.92 -6.30
CA PHE A 148 -7.17 -12.82 -5.65
C PHE A 148 -8.21 -13.70 -6.35
N LEU A 149 -8.27 -13.65 -7.68
CA LEU A 149 -9.15 -14.52 -8.46
C LEU A 149 -8.78 -16.00 -8.33
N LEU A 150 -7.49 -16.33 -8.33
CA LEU A 150 -6.99 -17.69 -8.17
C LEU A 150 -7.42 -18.29 -6.82
N VAL A 151 -7.48 -17.50 -5.75
CA VAL A 151 -7.97 -17.96 -4.43
C VAL A 151 -9.50 -17.95 -4.34
N MET A 152 -10.14 -16.88 -4.80
CA MET A 152 -11.59 -16.69 -4.65
C MET A 152 -12.40 -17.69 -5.48
N ILE A 153 -11.95 -18.02 -6.71
CA ILE A 153 -12.69 -18.93 -7.58
C ILE A 153 -12.81 -20.33 -6.96
N PRO A 154 -11.73 -21.03 -6.57
CA PRO A 154 -11.80 -22.34 -5.90
C PRO A 154 -12.57 -22.30 -4.59
N VAL A 155 -12.37 -21.26 -3.76
CA VAL A 155 -13.10 -21.12 -2.49
C VAL A 155 -14.60 -21.00 -2.76
N SER A 156 -15.01 -20.19 -3.74
CA SER A 156 -16.42 -20.05 -4.10
C SER A 156 -17.03 -21.38 -4.58
N LEU A 157 -16.28 -22.17 -5.36
CA LEU A 157 -16.71 -23.47 -5.85
C LEU A 157 -16.81 -24.49 -4.71
N LEU A 158 -15.86 -24.51 -3.77
CA LEU A 158 -15.90 -25.36 -2.59
C LEU A 158 -17.08 -25.01 -1.69
N VAL A 159 -17.32 -23.72 -1.42
CA VAL A 159 -18.47 -23.26 -0.64
C VAL A 159 -19.78 -23.69 -1.32
N ARG A 160 -19.89 -23.50 -2.64
CA ARG A 160 -21.07 -23.94 -3.40
C ARG A 160 -21.28 -25.46 -3.32
N LYS A 161 -20.19 -26.26 -3.39
CA LYS A 161 -20.25 -27.72 -3.23
C LYS A 161 -20.73 -28.13 -1.84
N LEU A 162 -20.22 -27.49 -0.79
CA LEU A 162 -20.61 -27.75 0.61
C LEU A 162 -22.08 -27.41 0.88
N ILE A 163 -22.57 -26.28 0.34
CA ILE A 163 -23.99 -25.89 0.46
C ILE A 163 -24.89 -26.92 -0.22
N ARG A 164 -24.52 -27.39 -1.43
CA ARG A 164 -25.29 -28.40 -2.15
C ARG A 164 -25.31 -29.74 -1.43
N LYS A 165 -24.20 -30.15 -0.80
CA LYS A 165 -24.12 -31.39 -0.02
C LYS A 165 -25.06 -31.34 1.20
N ARG A 166 -25.04 -30.26 1.98
CA ARG A 166 -25.96 -30.11 3.13
C ARG A 166 -27.43 -30.14 2.72
N ARG A 167 -27.78 -29.53 1.59
CA ARG A 167 -29.15 -29.51 1.09
C ARG A 167 -29.68 -30.91 0.71
N LEU A 168 -28.80 -31.84 0.33
CA LEU A 168 -29.14 -33.24 0.03
C LEU A 168 -29.19 -34.13 1.28
N GLU A 169 -28.58 -33.72 2.39
CA GLU A 169 -28.66 -34.43 3.68
C GLU A 169 -29.89 -34.00 4.50
N ASP A 170 -30.50 -32.85 4.17
CA ASP A 170 -31.71 -32.31 4.78
C ASP A 170 -33.02 -32.73 4.03
N GLU A 171 -32.92 -33.45 2.90
CA GLU A 171 -34.03 -34.09 2.15
C GLU A 171 -34.09 -35.59 2.47
#